data_AF-A0A7W2CYN3-F1
#
_entry.id   AF-A0A7W2CYN3-F1
#
_cell.length_a   1.000
_cell.length_b   1.000
_cell.length_c   1.000
_cell.angle_alpha   90.00
_cell.angle_beta   90.00
_cell.angle_gamma   90.00
#
_symmetry.space_group_name_H-M   'P 1'
#
loop_
_entity.id
_entity.type
_entity.pdbx_description
1 polymer ?
#
loop_
_entity_poly.entity_id
_entity_poly.type
_entity_poly.pdbx_seq_one_letter_code
_entity_poly.pdbx_strand_id
1 'polypeptide(L)'
;MAVDDRTDPAQIIARVGNFANRERALEVWMYLATQAGWQVSLVPDMPLDVDARDCGIVEVEGLRYRIRHTPRVRTILVDDTGGRVVHRPVFDHAAWAEPVLEPDGFVPYLGS
;
A
#
# COMPACT_ATOMS: atom_id res chain seq x y z
N MET A 1 9.89 -3.98 27.63
CA MET A 1 8.93 -3.89 26.51
C MET A 1 9.75 -3.40 25.33
N ALA A 2 10.08 -4.26 24.38
CA ALA A 2 10.79 -3.83 23.18
C ALA A 2 9.80 -2.95 22.40
N VAL A 3 10.17 -1.68 22.17
CA VAL A 3 9.44 -0.84 21.23
C VAL A 3 9.67 -1.49 19.87
N ASP A 4 8.60 -1.91 19.22
CA ASP A 4 8.66 -2.44 17.88
C ASP A 4 9.09 -1.29 16.96
N ASP A 5 10.38 -1.25 16.61
CA ASP A 5 10.99 -0.20 15.77
C ASP A 5 10.69 -0.43 14.27
N ARG A 6 9.85 -1.41 13.96
CA ARG A 6 9.43 -1.73 12.59
C ARG A 6 8.56 -0.60 12.07
N THR A 7 8.79 -0.20 10.82
CA THR A 7 7.92 0.74 10.12
C THR A 7 6.51 0.19 10.08
N ASP A 8 5.53 0.95 10.57
CA ASP A 8 4.13 0.56 10.52
C ASP A 8 3.71 0.23 9.07
N PRO A 9 2.94 -0.85 8.82
CA PRO A 9 2.55 -1.24 7.47
C PRO A 9 1.86 -0.12 6.68
N ALA A 10 1.06 0.74 7.32
CA ALA A 10 0.40 1.86 6.66
C ALA A 10 1.37 2.98 6.26
N GLN A 11 2.58 3.02 6.83
CA GLN A 11 3.63 3.97 6.48
C GLN A 11 4.54 3.45 5.35
N ILE A 12 4.41 2.18 4.95
CA ILE A 12 5.17 1.61 3.84
C ILE A 12 4.58 2.09 2.51
N ILE A 13 5.37 2.87 1.77
CA ILE A 13 4.99 3.45 0.48
C ILE A 13 5.80 2.79 -0.64
N ALA A 14 5.16 1.95 -1.43
CA ALA A 14 5.73 1.37 -2.64
C ALA A 14 5.56 2.31 -3.82
N ARG A 15 6.65 2.87 -4.38
CA ARG A 15 6.60 3.74 -5.55
C ARG A 15 6.62 2.91 -6.83
N VAL A 16 5.62 3.05 -7.69
CA VAL A 16 5.48 2.24 -8.90
C VAL A 16 5.16 3.19 -10.05
N GLY A 17 6.15 3.42 -10.92
CA GLY A 17 6.09 4.47 -11.95
C GLY A 17 5.02 4.27 -13.05
N ASN A 18 4.21 3.22 -12.99
CA ASN A 18 3.16 2.96 -13.98
C ASN A 18 1.84 2.53 -13.33
N PHE A 19 0.77 3.28 -13.62
CA PHE A 19 -0.60 3.05 -13.19
C PHE A 19 -1.13 1.64 -13.52
N ALA A 20 -0.66 1.05 -14.63
CA ALA A 20 -1.23 -0.16 -15.19
C ALA A 20 -0.87 -1.46 -14.45
N ASN A 21 0.18 -1.48 -13.63
CA ASN A 21 0.68 -2.73 -13.07
C ASN A 21 0.35 -2.87 -11.57
N ARG A 22 -0.94 -3.05 -11.28
CA ARG A 22 -1.50 -3.21 -9.92
C ARG A 22 -0.92 -4.41 -9.19
N GLU A 23 -0.76 -5.52 -9.90
CA GLU A 23 -0.12 -6.74 -9.39
C GLU A 23 1.31 -6.43 -8.95
N ARG A 24 2.09 -5.73 -9.79
CA ARG A 24 3.44 -5.32 -9.41
C ARG A 24 3.45 -4.39 -8.20
N ALA A 25 2.48 -3.50 -8.07
CA ALA A 25 2.39 -2.60 -6.93
C ALA A 25 2.13 -3.33 -5.62
N LEU A 26 1.26 -4.35 -5.65
CA LEU A 26 1.01 -5.25 -4.55
C LEU A 26 2.26 -6.06 -4.18
N GLU A 27 2.91 -6.68 -5.16
CA GLU A 27 4.16 -7.44 -4.96
C GLU A 27 5.25 -6.60 -4.29
N VAL A 28 5.48 -5.38 -4.80
CA VAL A 28 6.51 -4.47 -4.27
C VAL A 28 6.18 -4.06 -2.84
N TRP A 29 4.90 -3.79 -2.53
CA TRP A 29 4.49 -3.46 -1.17
C TRP A 29 4.70 -4.65 -0.22
N MET A 30 4.28 -5.86 -0.61
CA MET A 30 4.48 -7.08 0.19
C MET A 30 5.97 -7.35 0.46
N TYR A 31 6.81 -7.14 -0.56
CA TYR A 31 8.26 -7.24 -0.44
C TYR A 31 8.81 -6.24 0.59
N LEU A 32 8.41 -4.97 0.52
CA LEU A 32 8.83 -3.94 1.47
C LEU A 32 8.36 -4.22 2.90
N ALA A 33 7.14 -4.72 3.06
CA ALA A 33 6.62 -5.13 4.36
C ALA A 33 7.40 -6.31 4.95
N THR A 34 7.76 -7.29 4.13
CA THR A 34 8.62 -8.42 4.53
C THR A 34 10.01 -7.92 4.94
N GLN A 35 10.58 -6.97 4.19
CA GLN A 35 11.87 -6.34 4.52
C GLN A 35 11.81 -5.53 5.82
N ALA A 36 10.67 -4.93 6.13
CA ALA A 36 10.42 -4.25 7.41
C ALA A 36 10.18 -5.23 8.58
N GLY A 37 10.22 -6.55 8.32
CA GLY A 37 10.08 -7.58 9.34
C GLY A 37 8.63 -7.98 9.64
N TRP A 38 7.70 -7.69 8.73
CA TRP A 38 6.31 -8.12 8.84
C TRP A 38 6.08 -9.45 8.14
N GLN A 39 5.30 -10.33 8.76
CA GLN A 39 4.79 -11.52 8.10
C GLN A 39 3.52 -11.14 7.32
N VAL A 40 3.61 -11.18 5.99
CA VAL A 40 2.53 -10.78 5.09
C VAL A 40 2.06 -11.96 4.25
N SER A 41 0.74 -12.17 4.20
CA SER A 41 0.07 -13.17 3.38
C SER A 41 -0.96 -12.51 2.46
N LEU A 42 -1.05 -12.96 1.22
CA LEU A 42 -2.12 -12.50 0.32
C LEU A 42 -3.43 -13.18 0.71
N VAL A 43 -4.53 -12.42 0.79
CA VAL A 43 -5.87 -12.98 0.97
C VAL A 43 -6.50 -13.17 -0.40
N PRO A 44 -6.60 -14.41 -0.93
CA PRO A 44 -7.26 -14.66 -2.22
C PRO A 44 -8.77 -14.41 -2.13
N ASP A 45 -9.40 -14.13 -3.28
CA ASP A 45 -10.86 -14.08 -3.46
C ASP A 45 -11.63 -12.98 -2.69
N MET A 46 -10.96 -11.94 -2.17
CA MET A 46 -11.67 -10.77 -1.66
C MET A 46 -12.12 -9.85 -2.81
N PRO A 47 -13.37 -9.33 -2.77
CA PRO A 47 -13.85 -8.42 -3.79
C PRO A 47 -13.01 -7.15 -3.77
N LEU A 48 -12.33 -6.89 -4.89
CA LEU A 48 -11.59 -5.66 -5.10
C LEU A 48 -12.53 -4.60 -5.65
N ASP A 49 -12.56 -3.44 -5.01
CA ASP A 49 -13.20 -2.27 -5.59
C ASP A 49 -12.24 -1.68 -6.64
N VAL A 50 -12.45 -2.12 -7.88
CA VAL A 50 -11.65 -1.70 -9.04
C VAL A 50 -11.82 -0.21 -9.30
N ASP A 51 -12.99 0.35 -9.00
CA ASP A 51 -13.29 1.78 -9.12
C ASP A 51 -12.57 2.59 -8.03
N ALA A 52 -12.42 2.03 -6.83
CA ALA A 52 -11.60 2.60 -5.75
C ALA A 52 -10.09 2.42 -5.93
N ARG A 53 -9.65 1.75 -7.02
CA ARG A 53 -8.24 1.46 -7.35
C ARG A 53 -7.54 0.58 -6.33
N ASP A 54 -8.27 -0.40 -5.82
CA ASP A 54 -7.72 -1.44 -4.95
C ASP A 54 -6.84 -2.40 -5.77
N CYS A 55 -5.69 -2.77 -5.19
CA CYS A 55 -4.77 -3.73 -5.80
C CYS A 55 -4.88 -5.13 -5.17
N GLY A 56 -5.30 -5.21 -3.90
CA GLY A 56 -5.29 -6.45 -3.15
C GLY A 56 -5.66 -6.22 -1.69
N ILE A 57 -6.00 -7.30 -1.00
CA ILE A 57 -6.06 -7.35 0.46
C ILE A 57 -4.97 -8.31 0.94
N VAL A 58 -4.20 -7.86 1.93
CA VAL A 58 -3.13 -8.61 2.56
C VAL A 58 -3.41 -8.75 4.03
N GLU A 59 -3.02 -9.86 4.61
CA GLU A 59 -3.03 -10.08 6.04
C GLU A 59 -1.61 -9.88 6.57
N VAL A 60 -1.46 -9.05 7.60
CA VAL A 60 -0.20 -8.76 8.28
C VAL A 60 -0.37 -9.14 9.73
N GLU A 61 0.29 -10.20 10.19
CA GLU A 61 0.22 -10.69 11.58
C GLU A 61 -1.22 -10.85 12.13
N GLY A 62 -2.18 -11.22 11.27
CA GLY A 62 -3.60 -11.39 11.63
C GLY A 62 -4.47 -10.13 11.48
N LEU A 63 -3.90 -9.00 11.07
CA LEU A 63 -4.63 -7.78 10.71
C LEU A 63 -4.77 -7.66 9.19
N ARG A 64 -5.98 -7.32 8.73
CA ARG A 64 -6.26 -7.16 7.31
C ARG A 64 -5.98 -5.74 6.85
N TYR A 65 -5.21 -5.62 5.79
CA TYR A 65 -4.86 -4.36 5.15
C TYR A 65 -5.26 -4.41 3.67
N ARG A 66 -5.87 -3.32 3.20
CA ARG A 66 -6.18 -3.09 1.81
C ARG A 66 -5.06 -2.29 1.16
N ILE A 67 -4.52 -2.79 0.07
CA ILE A 67 -3.49 -2.08 -0.69
C ILE A 67 -4.15 -1.22 -1.75
N ARG A 68 -4.03 0.10 -1.60
CA ARG A 68 -4.50 1.08 -2.57
C ARG A 68 -3.38 1.46 -3.52
N HIS A 69 -3.71 1.82 -4.76
CA HIS A 69 -2.75 2.37 -5.72
C HIS A 69 -3.29 3.64 -6.40
N THR A 70 -2.77 4.80 -5.99
CA THR A 70 -3.18 6.09 -6.56
C THR A 70 -1.99 7.04 -6.72
N PRO A 71 -2.16 8.17 -7.44
CA PRO A 71 -1.17 9.24 -7.46
C PRO A 71 -1.10 9.86 -6.05
N ARG A 72 0.03 9.71 -5.36
CA ARG A 72 0.18 10.21 -3.97
C ARG A 72 1.57 10.81 -3.70
N VAL A 73 2.59 10.44 -4.48
CA VAL A 73 3.97 10.87 -4.24
C VAL A 73 4.33 12.00 -5.19
N ARG A 74 4.76 13.15 -4.67
CA ARG A 74 5.25 14.24 -5.51
C ARG A 74 6.62 13.85 -6.08
N THR A 75 6.74 13.85 -7.41
CA THR A 75 8.01 13.63 -8.12
C THR A 75 8.23 14.72 -9.17
N ILE A 76 9.43 14.73 -9.76
CA ILE A 76 9.78 15.62 -10.86
C ILE A 76 9.85 14.76 -12.13
N LEU A 77 8.93 14.98 -13.05
CA LEU A 77 9.02 14.41 -14.39
C LEU A 77 9.95 15.28 -15.24
N VAL A 78 10.91 14.64 -15.87
CA VAL A 78 11.79 15.26 -16.85
C VAL A 78 11.18 15.02 -18.23
N ASP A 79 10.72 16.09 -18.87
CA ASP A 79 10.12 16.08 -20.21
C ASP A 79 11.10 16.72 -21.19
N ASP A 80 11.56 15.95 -22.19
CA ASP A 80 12.48 16.40 -23.24
C ASP A 80 11.84 16.39 -24.65
N THR A 81 10.55 16.02 -24.73
CA THR A 81 9.77 15.87 -25.96
C THR A 81 9.77 17.11 -26.87
N GLY A 82 10.03 18.30 -26.30
CA GLY A 82 10.12 19.57 -27.03
C GLY A 82 11.54 20.02 -27.42
N GLY A 83 12.57 19.17 -27.28
CA GLY A 83 13.97 19.54 -27.52
C GLY A 83 14.58 20.44 -26.43
N ARG A 84 13.86 20.65 -25.32
CA ARG A 84 14.35 21.31 -24.10
C ARG A 84 13.93 20.48 -22.90
N VAL A 85 14.86 20.29 -21.98
CA VAL A 85 14.62 19.61 -20.72
C VAL A 85 13.74 20.49 -19.82
N VAL A 86 12.52 20.03 -19.54
CA VAL A 86 11.57 20.72 -18.65
C VAL A 86 11.29 19.84 -17.45
N HIS A 87 11.48 20.40 -16.25
CA HIS A 87 11.19 19.73 -14.98
C HIS A 87 9.76 20.09 -14.55
N ARG A 88 8.85 19.12 -14.54
CA ARG A 88 7.45 19.34 -14.12
C ARG A 88 7.17 18.60 -12.81
N PRO A 89 6.62 19.26 -11.79
CA PRO A 89 6.13 18.56 -10.61
C PRO A 89 4.91 17.73 -11.02
N VAL A 90 5.00 16.40 -10.89
CA VAL A 90 3.88 15.49 -11.14
C VAL A 90 3.64 14.61 -9.90
N PHE A 91 2.46 14.05 -9.80
CA PHE A 91 2.19 12.99 -8.81
C PHE A 91 2.51 11.64 -9.44
N ASP A 92 3.50 10.96 -8.88
CA ASP A 92 3.77 9.56 -9.17
C ASP A 92 2.81 8.66 -8.42
N HIS A 93 2.60 7.48 -8.98
CA HIS A 93 1.75 6.46 -8.37
C HIS A 93 2.51 5.74 -7.26
N ALA A 94 1.79 5.49 -6.17
CA ALA A 94 2.31 4.71 -5.07
C ALA A 94 1.23 3.79 -4.51
N ALA A 95 1.68 2.65 -4.00
CA ALA A 95 0.88 1.73 -3.24
C ALA A 95 1.16 1.85 -1.74
N TRP A 96 0.10 1.81 -0.94
CA TRP A 96 0.16 1.84 0.51
C TRP A 96 -0.96 0.98 1.10
N ALA A 97 -0.76 0.54 2.34
CA ALA A 97 -1.76 -0.22 3.08
C ALA A 97 -2.69 0.69 3.87
N GLU A 98 -3.97 0.36 3.86
CA GLU A 98 -4.97 0.91 4.78
C GLU A 98 -5.62 -0.22 5.56
N PRO A 99 -5.77 -0.09 6.89
CA PRO A 99 -6.41 -1.12 7.68
C PRO A 99 -7.88 -1.29 7.23
N VAL A 100 -8.30 -2.55 7.05
CA VAL A 100 -9.71 -2.87 6.81
C VAL A 100 -10.41 -2.87 8.16
N LEU A 101 -11.16 -1.81 8.43
CA LEU A 101 -12.04 -1.73 9.60
C LEU A 101 -13.31 -2.54 9.27
N GLU A 102 -13.30 -3.84 9.58
CA GLU A 102 -14.58 -4.57 9.64
C GLU A 102 -15.38 -4.04 10.82
N PRO A 103 -16.68 -3.70 10.66
CA PRO A 103 -17.48 -3.10 11.72
C PRO A 103 -17.81 -4.03 12.90
N ASP A 104 -17.25 -5.23 13.00
CA ASP A 104 -17.56 -6.17 14.07
C ASP A 104 -16.31 -6.92 14.54
N GLY A 105 -15.91 -6.70 15.80
CA GLY A 105 -14.80 -7.44 16.40
C GLY A 105 -14.21 -6.85 17.68
N PHE A 106 -14.47 -5.59 18.02
CA PHE A 106 -14.17 -5.10 19.37
C PHE A 106 -15.33 -5.42 20.31
N VAL A 107 -15.44 -6.69 20.71
CA VAL A 107 -16.19 -7.05 21.91
C VAL A 107 -15.20 -6.97 23.06
N PRO A 108 -15.17 -5.91 23.90
CA PRO A 108 -14.48 -6.01 25.16
C PRO A 108 -15.18 -7.13 25.93
N TYR A 109 -14.48 -8.24 26.16
CA TYR A 109 -14.84 -9.20 27.19
C TYR A 109 -14.87 -8.45 28.52
N LEU A 110 -16.03 -7.89 28.87
CA LEU A 110 -16.36 -7.55 30.24
C LEU A 110 -16.57 -8.88 30.95
N GLY A 111 -15.49 -9.34 31.57
CA GLY A 111 -15.50 -10.42 32.52
C GLY A 111 -16.57 -10.19 33.59
N SER A 112 -17.13 -11.34 33.99
CA SER A 112 -18.23 -11.61 34.91
C SER A 112 -18.32 -10.75 36.18
#